data_AF-A0A1L7I821-F1
#
_entry.id   AF-A0A1L7I821-F1
#
_cell.length_a   1.000
_cell.length_b   1.000
_cell.length_c   1.000
_cell.angle_alpha   90.00
_cell.angle_beta   90.00
_cell.angle_gamma   90.00
#
_symmetry.space_group_name_H-M   'P 1'
#
loop_
_entity.id
_entity.type
_entity.pdbx_description
1 polymer ?
#
loop_
_entity_poly.entity_id
_entity_poly.type
_entity_poly.pdbx_seq_one_letter_code
_entity_poly.pdbx_strand_id
1 'polypeptide(L)'
;MQKTMNESEGKSVLLGTFFGFISSSCSFSALAGTKSIFKKGASFVSSIAFLLASTNLVIELGIIISIFLGWQFVVGEYVGGILLILISWILIRIINPKKLIEKARKNLENEDDDSMDDSKDWKKQIKKEDSWARVAKKYKMEWQMVWKDVTVGFTIAGIVAAFVPDSFFQTLFINSGQGNTDFTFLEILEHIVVGPIAAFLTFIGSMGNIPLAALLFGKGVSFAGVMAFIFSDLVVFPVLRINAKYYGWKMSLFILFLLFTALIGTALALHYSFDLLGMLPDTSQVKIQDKEHFKIDYTFYLNMAFLAISGYLIYLGFFKRKDVKHSMSEMAPKSPLLESVLKYAAYICYIWLAGGLIVKFFVN
;
A
#
# COMPACT_ATOMS: atom_id res chain seq x y z
N MET A 1 -7.44 9.36 19.29
CA MET A 1 -7.46 8.41 18.16
C MET A 1 -8.27 7.16 18.47
N GLN A 2 -7.82 6.26 19.35
CA GLN A 2 -8.50 4.97 19.60
C GLN A 2 -9.92 5.10 20.17
N LYS A 3 -10.11 5.89 21.25
CA LYS A 3 -11.43 6.07 21.88
C LYS A 3 -12.47 6.75 20.98
N THR A 4 -12.02 7.57 20.03
CA THR A 4 -12.87 8.38 19.16
C THR A 4 -13.28 7.64 17.87
N MET A 5 -12.52 6.62 17.45
CA MET A 5 -12.78 5.80 16.24
C MET A 5 -13.72 4.59 16.50
N ASN A 6 -14.28 4.49 17.71
CA ASN A 6 -15.22 3.46 18.14
C ASN A 6 -16.66 3.99 18.33
N GLU A 7 -16.90 5.29 18.06
CA GLU A 7 -18.21 5.94 18.22
C GLU A 7 -19.04 5.90 16.91
N SER A 8 -20.16 6.62 16.85
CA SER A 8 -21.12 6.68 15.73
C SER A 8 -20.46 6.55 14.34
N GLU A 9 -20.98 5.63 13.52
CA GLU A 9 -20.32 5.13 12.28
C GLU A 9 -19.73 6.24 11.40
N GLY A 10 -20.47 7.33 11.15
CA GLY A 10 -20.00 8.45 10.31
C GLY A 10 -18.83 9.24 10.91
N LYS A 11 -18.85 9.52 12.22
CA LYS A 11 -17.73 10.20 12.91
C LYS A 11 -16.48 9.33 12.90
N SER A 12 -16.65 8.02 13.05
CA SER A 12 -15.54 7.07 13.03
C SER A 12 -14.87 6.96 11.66
N VAL A 13 -15.63 7.02 10.55
CA VAL A 13 -15.07 7.10 9.18
C VAL A 13 -14.25 8.38 9.02
N LEU A 14 -14.85 9.53 9.33
CA LEU A 14 -14.21 10.83 9.16
C LEU A 14 -12.90 10.94 9.95
N LEU A 15 -12.91 10.47 11.20
CA LEU A 15 -11.70 10.42 12.03
C LEU A 15 -10.65 9.48 11.44
N GLY A 16 -11.05 8.30 10.94
CA GLY A 16 -10.14 7.38 10.27
C GLY A 16 -9.49 8.02 9.05
N THR A 17 -10.28 8.65 8.19
CA THR A 17 -9.80 9.40 7.02
C THR A 17 -8.84 10.52 7.42
N PHE A 18 -9.20 11.33 8.41
CA PHE A 18 -8.37 12.45 8.86
C PHE A 18 -7.02 11.99 9.42
N PHE A 19 -7.02 10.97 10.28
CA PHE A 19 -5.76 10.43 10.81
C PHE A 19 -4.94 9.70 9.74
N GLY A 20 -5.59 9.03 8.78
CA GLY A 20 -4.93 8.38 7.66
C GLY A 20 -4.20 9.40 6.78
N PHE A 21 -4.91 10.45 6.38
CA PHE A 21 -4.35 11.57 5.61
C PHE A 21 -3.09 12.16 6.26
N ILE A 22 -3.14 12.43 7.57
CA ILE A 22 -1.99 12.95 8.32
C ILE A 22 -0.85 11.93 8.41
N SER A 23 -1.17 10.64 8.53
CA SER A 23 -0.18 9.58 8.66
C SER A 23 0.68 9.41 7.40
N SER A 24 0.14 9.78 6.23
CA SER A 24 0.82 9.83 4.93
C SER A 24 1.91 8.75 4.78
N SER A 25 1.50 7.50 4.57
CA SER A 25 2.37 6.34 4.68
C SER A 25 2.29 5.46 3.44
N CYS A 26 3.40 4.82 3.07
CA CYS A 26 3.38 3.82 2.01
C CYS A 26 2.43 2.65 2.35
N SER A 27 1.98 1.92 1.34
CA SER A 27 0.94 0.88 1.49
C SER A 27 1.28 -0.16 2.57
N PHE A 28 2.55 -0.57 2.70
CA PHE A 28 2.98 -1.49 3.75
C PHE A 28 2.94 -0.90 5.17
N SER A 29 3.41 0.34 5.34
CA SER A 29 3.36 1.05 6.61
C SER A 29 1.91 1.34 7.03
N ALA A 30 1.06 1.69 6.06
CA ALA A 30 -0.36 1.91 6.28
C ALA A 30 -1.08 0.63 6.75
N LEU A 31 -0.74 -0.55 6.20
CA LEU A 31 -1.29 -1.84 6.67
C LEU A 31 -0.91 -2.15 8.11
N ALA A 32 0.36 -1.95 8.47
CA ALA A 32 0.82 -2.17 9.85
C ALA A 32 0.15 -1.19 10.84
N GLY A 33 0.01 0.08 10.45
CA GLY A 33 -0.74 1.08 11.21
C GLY A 33 -2.21 0.69 11.40
N THR A 34 -2.86 0.28 10.31
CA THR A 34 -4.24 -0.19 10.28
C THR A 34 -4.45 -1.38 11.21
N LYS A 35 -3.56 -2.40 11.13
CA LYS A 35 -3.57 -3.56 12.04
C LYS A 35 -3.51 -3.10 13.50
N SER A 36 -2.59 -2.19 13.82
CA SER A 36 -2.41 -1.72 15.20
C SER A 36 -3.63 -0.95 15.70
N ILE A 37 -4.30 -0.15 14.86
CA ILE A 37 -5.47 0.63 15.26
C ILE A 37 -6.69 -0.29 15.41
N PHE A 38 -6.87 -1.25 14.51
CA PHE A 38 -7.93 -2.26 14.56
C PHE A 38 -7.79 -3.17 15.79
N LYS A 39 -6.58 -3.67 16.08
CA LYS A 39 -6.28 -4.46 17.30
C LYS A 39 -6.61 -3.68 18.58
N LYS A 40 -6.38 -2.37 18.59
CA LYS A 40 -6.65 -1.49 19.75
C LYS A 40 -8.10 -1.02 19.88
N GLY A 41 -9.02 -1.62 19.13
CA GLY A 41 -10.46 -1.45 19.34
C GLY A 41 -11.19 -0.60 18.31
N ALA A 42 -10.51 0.01 17.33
CA ALA A 42 -11.19 0.77 16.28
C ALA A 42 -12.15 -0.11 15.47
N SER A 43 -13.22 0.49 14.94
CA SER A 43 -14.13 -0.22 14.04
C SER A 43 -13.40 -0.64 12.75
N PHE A 44 -13.84 -1.74 12.14
CA PHE A 44 -13.26 -2.23 10.88
C PHE A 44 -13.36 -1.17 9.78
N VAL A 45 -14.53 -0.53 9.67
CA VAL A 45 -14.78 0.57 8.72
C VAL A 45 -13.79 1.72 8.92
N SER A 46 -13.60 2.17 10.16
CA SER A 46 -12.66 3.26 10.47
C SER A 46 -11.21 2.88 10.16
N SER A 47 -10.87 1.59 10.35
CA SER A 47 -9.55 1.05 10.02
C SER A 47 -9.32 1.02 8.50
N ILE A 48 -10.32 0.62 7.71
CA ILE A 48 -10.26 0.69 6.24
C ILE A 48 -10.21 2.15 5.76
N ALA A 49 -10.98 3.05 6.35
CA ALA A 49 -10.92 4.47 6.02
C ALA A 49 -9.53 5.07 6.30
N PHE A 50 -8.90 4.68 7.42
CA PHE A 50 -7.52 5.03 7.74
C PHE A 50 -6.54 4.48 6.70
N LEU A 51 -6.67 3.20 6.34
CA LEU A 51 -5.82 2.55 5.33
C LEU A 51 -5.85 3.31 4.00
N LEU A 52 -7.05 3.52 3.47
CA LEU A 52 -7.28 4.19 2.18
C LEU A 52 -6.83 5.65 2.19
N ALA A 53 -7.16 6.40 3.23
CA ALA A 53 -6.73 7.79 3.33
C ALA A 53 -5.21 7.93 3.47
N SER A 54 -4.57 6.99 4.16
CA SER A 54 -3.13 6.98 4.33
C SER A 54 -2.35 6.71 3.05
N THR A 55 -2.98 6.10 2.04
CA THR A 55 -2.34 5.74 0.76
C THR A 55 -2.79 6.62 -0.41
N ASN A 56 -4.06 7.04 -0.43
CA ASN A 56 -4.68 7.70 -1.60
C ASN A 56 -5.00 9.19 -1.40
N LEU A 57 -4.81 9.74 -0.20
CA LEU A 57 -4.93 11.19 0.03
C LEU A 57 -3.57 11.86 0.28
N VAL A 58 -2.48 11.19 -0.07
CA VAL A 58 -1.12 11.64 0.23
C VAL A 58 -0.73 12.84 -0.65
N ILE A 59 -0.26 13.92 -0.02
CA ILE A 59 0.16 15.14 -0.72
C ILE A 59 1.35 14.87 -1.64
N GLU A 60 2.30 14.05 -1.18
CA GLU A 60 3.49 13.67 -1.96
C GLU A 60 3.09 13.02 -3.30
N LEU A 61 2.10 12.14 -3.29
CA LEU A 61 1.62 11.47 -4.50
C LEU A 61 0.95 12.46 -5.45
N GLY A 62 0.17 13.41 -4.93
CA GLY A 62 -0.43 14.49 -5.72
C GLY A 62 0.61 15.35 -6.44
N ILE A 63 1.76 15.63 -5.80
CA ILE A 63 2.86 16.37 -6.45
C ILE A 63 3.46 15.55 -7.60
N ILE A 64 3.72 14.26 -7.38
CA ILE A 64 4.26 13.37 -8.42
C ILE A 64 3.28 13.28 -9.59
N ILE A 65 1.99 13.02 -9.33
CA ILE A 65 0.95 12.95 -10.36
C ILE A 65 0.88 14.27 -11.14
N SER A 66 0.93 15.42 -10.46
CA SER A 66 0.91 16.74 -11.14
C SER A 66 2.06 16.91 -12.13
N ILE A 67 3.24 16.37 -11.82
CA ILE A 67 4.43 16.50 -12.67
C ILE A 67 4.33 15.60 -13.91
N PHE A 68 3.79 14.39 -13.74
CA PHE A 68 3.78 13.36 -14.79
C PHE A 68 2.54 13.36 -15.67
N LEU A 69 1.36 13.62 -15.09
CA LEU A 69 0.04 13.38 -15.67
C LEU A 69 -0.83 14.64 -15.78
N GLY A 70 -0.53 15.68 -14.99
CA GLY A 70 -1.28 16.93 -14.97
C GLY A 70 -2.27 17.04 -13.80
N TRP A 71 -2.94 18.19 -13.69
CA TRP A 71 -3.75 18.54 -12.52
C TRP A 71 -5.07 17.76 -12.43
N GLN A 72 -5.62 17.33 -13.57
CA GLN A 72 -6.88 16.57 -13.64
C GLN A 72 -6.72 15.24 -12.91
N PHE A 73 -5.57 14.57 -13.05
CA PHE A 73 -5.26 13.36 -12.30
C PHE A 73 -5.05 13.64 -10.82
N VAL A 74 -4.55 14.81 -10.43
CA VAL A 74 -4.44 15.20 -9.02
C VAL A 74 -5.81 15.35 -8.39
N VAL A 75 -6.74 16.02 -9.08
CA VAL A 75 -8.14 16.11 -8.63
C VAL A 75 -8.78 14.73 -8.61
N GLY A 76 -8.55 13.92 -9.66
CA GLY A 76 -8.97 12.53 -9.73
C GLY A 76 -8.47 11.69 -8.55
N GLU A 77 -7.22 11.85 -8.13
CA GLU A 77 -6.61 11.16 -6.99
C GLU A 77 -7.33 11.51 -5.69
N TYR A 78 -7.47 12.80 -5.37
CA TYR A 78 -8.08 13.21 -4.10
C TYR A 78 -9.59 12.94 -4.04
N VAL A 79 -10.31 13.28 -5.11
CA VAL A 79 -11.75 13.02 -5.21
C VAL A 79 -12.00 11.52 -5.23
N GLY A 80 -11.19 10.78 -5.98
CA GLY A 80 -11.22 9.33 -6.06
C GLY A 80 -10.92 8.67 -4.72
N GLY A 81 -9.91 9.11 -3.97
CA GLY A 81 -9.62 8.60 -2.64
C GLY A 81 -10.80 8.79 -1.68
N ILE A 82 -11.48 9.93 -1.73
CA ILE A 82 -12.72 10.17 -0.96
C ILE A 82 -13.83 9.23 -1.43
N LEU A 83 -14.06 9.11 -2.73
CA LEU A 83 -15.06 8.20 -3.31
C LEU A 83 -14.79 6.74 -2.94
N LEU A 84 -13.53 6.31 -2.96
CA LEU A 84 -13.11 4.96 -2.66
C LEU A 84 -13.38 4.62 -1.18
N ILE A 85 -13.15 5.58 -0.27
CA ILE A 85 -13.56 5.47 1.14
C ILE A 85 -15.07 5.37 1.28
N LEU A 86 -15.83 6.23 0.58
CA LEU A 86 -17.30 6.24 0.64
C LEU A 86 -17.91 4.95 0.09
N ILE A 87 -17.44 4.48 -1.07
CA ILE A 87 -17.91 3.24 -1.69
C ILE A 87 -17.52 2.05 -0.81
N SER A 88 -16.29 2.02 -0.27
CA SER A 88 -15.88 0.98 0.69
C SER A 88 -16.77 0.96 1.92
N TRP A 89 -17.11 2.13 2.47
CA TRP A 89 -18.03 2.25 3.61
C TRP A 89 -19.41 1.69 3.27
N ILE A 90 -19.97 2.05 2.11
CA ILE A 90 -21.26 1.53 1.64
C ILE A 90 -21.21 0.01 1.46
N LEU A 91 -20.18 -0.53 0.79
CA LEU A 91 -20.02 -1.96 0.57
C LEU A 91 -19.91 -2.73 1.89
N ILE A 92 -19.14 -2.24 2.85
CA ILE A 92 -19.05 -2.89 4.18
C ILE A 92 -20.40 -2.91 4.87
N ARG A 93 -21.17 -1.82 4.75
CA ARG A 93 -22.50 -1.71 5.37
C ARG A 93 -23.51 -2.66 4.73
N ILE A 94 -23.48 -2.82 3.41
CA ILE A 94 -24.36 -3.73 2.68
C ILE A 94 -23.98 -5.20 2.97
N ILE A 95 -22.69 -5.54 2.90
CA ILE A 95 -22.23 -6.92 3.07
C ILE A 95 -22.28 -7.36 4.54
N ASN A 96 -22.06 -6.42 5.47
CA ASN A 96 -22.10 -6.60 6.92
C ASN A 96 -21.37 -7.86 7.43
N PRO A 97 -20.05 -8.00 7.17
CA PRO A 97 -19.29 -9.24 7.38
C PRO A 97 -18.91 -9.49 8.86
N LYS A 98 -19.88 -9.42 9.79
CA LYS A 98 -19.67 -9.49 11.25
C LYS A 98 -18.81 -10.69 11.68
N LYS A 99 -19.10 -11.88 11.16
CA LYS A 99 -18.37 -13.12 11.47
C LYS A 99 -16.89 -13.05 11.05
N LEU A 100 -16.59 -12.40 9.93
CA LEU A 100 -15.22 -12.25 9.44
C LEU A 100 -14.45 -11.22 10.30
N ILE A 101 -15.10 -10.10 10.64
CA ILE A 101 -14.53 -9.05 11.49
C ILE A 101 -14.20 -9.59 12.88
N GLU A 102 -15.13 -10.33 13.51
CA GLU A 102 -14.90 -10.96 14.82
C GLU A 102 -13.76 -11.97 14.78
N LYS A 103 -13.71 -12.81 13.73
CA LYS A 103 -12.62 -13.79 13.57
C LYS A 103 -11.27 -13.10 13.36
N ALA A 104 -11.23 -12.05 12.54
CA ALA A 104 -10.04 -11.25 12.31
C ALA A 104 -9.56 -10.59 13.61
N ARG A 105 -10.48 -10.09 14.45
CA ARG A 105 -10.13 -9.53 15.77
C ARG A 105 -9.56 -10.59 16.70
N LYS A 106 -10.19 -11.76 16.80
CA LYS A 106 -9.69 -12.89 17.60
C LYS A 106 -8.29 -13.34 17.17
N ASN A 107 -8.01 -13.36 15.86
CA ASN A 107 -6.67 -13.69 15.35
C ASN A 107 -5.60 -12.70 15.84
N LEU A 108 -5.95 -11.42 15.97
CA LEU A 108 -5.03 -10.39 16.47
C LEU A 108 -4.88 -10.37 17.99
N GLU A 109 -5.93 -10.76 18.72
CA GLU A 109 -5.92 -10.91 20.18
C GLU A 109 -5.07 -12.12 20.60
N ASN A 110 -5.23 -13.25 19.91
CA ASN A 110 -4.41 -14.45 20.13
C ASN A 110 -2.92 -14.24 19.79
N GLU A 111 -2.58 -13.20 19.03
CA GLU A 111 -1.21 -12.87 18.63
C GLU A 111 -0.37 -12.22 19.75
N ASP A 112 -0.91 -11.80 20.91
CA ASP A 112 -0.13 -11.54 22.15
C ASP A 112 -1.03 -10.98 23.29
N ASP A 113 -0.88 -11.57 24.49
CA ASP A 113 -1.39 -11.15 25.81
C ASP A 113 -0.54 -9.98 26.38
N ASP A 114 -0.24 -9.00 25.53
CA ASP A 114 0.55 -7.83 25.89
C ASP A 114 -0.36 -6.82 26.60
N SER A 115 -0.40 -6.93 27.92
CA SER A 115 -0.81 -5.88 28.85
C SER A 115 0.08 -4.64 28.66
N MET A 116 -0.20 -3.85 27.62
CA MET A 116 0.11 -2.43 27.65
C MET A 116 -0.66 -1.86 28.84
N ASP A 117 0.05 -1.62 29.93
CA ASP A 117 -0.44 -0.79 31.02
C ASP A 117 -0.92 0.53 30.39
N ASP A 118 -2.25 0.68 30.32
CA ASP A 118 -3.01 1.79 29.78
C ASP A 118 -2.86 3.04 30.68
N SER A 119 -1.69 3.20 31.32
CA SER A 119 -1.37 4.35 32.12
C SER A 119 -1.30 5.58 31.21
N LYS A 120 -2.18 6.56 31.50
CA LYS A 120 -2.49 7.79 30.75
C LYS A 120 -1.31 8.73 30.46
N ASP A 121 -0.07 8.31 30.70
CA ASP A 121 1.11 9.16 30.78
C ASP A 121 2.15 8.81 29.70
N TRP A 122 1.77 9.01 28.43
CA TRP A 122 2.61 8.79 27.24
C TRP A 122 3.99 9.48 27.34
N LYS A 123 4.06 10.62 28.02
CA LYS A 123 5.31 11.36 28.30
C LYS A 123 6.30 10.56 29.15
N LYS A 124 5.80 9.78 30.12
CA LYS A 124 6.63 8.89 30.94
C LYS A 124 7.04 7.64 30.16
N GLN A 125 6.21 7.17 29.24
CA GLN A 125 6.55 6.02 28.41
C GLN A 125 7.67 6.34 27.40
N ILE A 126 7.69 7.52 26.78
CA ILE A 126 8.76 7.94 25.85
C ILE A 126 10.11 8.10 26.54
N LYS A 127 10.14 8.46 27.82
CA LYS A 127 11.40 8.60 28.59
C LYS A 127 11.97 7.27 29.09
N LYS A 128 11.18 6.19 29.11
CA LYS A 128 11.62 4.90 29.63
C LYS A 128 12.32 4.08 28.55
N GLU A 129 13.54 3.64 28.84
CA GLU A 129 14.32 2.78 27.96
C GLU A 129 13.61 1.43 27.68
N ASP A 130 12.89 0.88 28.66
CA ASP A 130 12.14 -0.37 28.51
C ASP A 130 10.98 -0.27 27.50
N SER A 131 10.40 0.93 27.33
CA SER A 131 9.39 1.18 26.31
C SER A 131 10.02 1.13 24.92
N TRP A 132 11.21 1.72 24.74
CA TRP A 132 11.96 1.66 23.49
C TRP A 132 12.45 0.24 23.17
N ALA A 133 12.81 -0.56 24.18
CA ALA A 133 13.15 -1.96 24.00
C ALA A 133 11.95 -2.77 23.46
N ARG A 134 10.74 -2.52 23.97
CA ARG A 134 9.50 -3.13 23.46
C ARG A 134 9.18 -2.69 22.02
N VAL A 135 9.32 -1.40 21.72
CA VAL A 135 9.15 -0.87 20.36
C VAL A 135 10.14 -1.54 19.40
N ALA A 136 11.40 -1.69 19.79
CA ALA A 136 12.42 -2.34 18.99
C ALA A 136 12.14 -3.82 18.71
N LYS A 137 11.71 -4.58 19.74
CA LYS A 137 11.31 -5.98 19.57
C LYS A 137 10.14 -6.10 18.60
N LYS A 138 9.11 -5.26 18.77
CA LYS A 138 7.94 -5.23 17.89
C LYS A 138 8.28 -4.83 16.45
N TYR A 139 9.11 -3.80 16.28
CA TYR A 139 9.62 -3.37 14.97
C TYR A 139 10.31 -4.53 14.24
N LYS A 140 11.20 -5.27 14.92
CA LYS A 140 11.88 -6.43 14.32
C LYS A 140 10.89 -7.52 13.93
N MET A 141 9.89 -7.81 14.76
CA MET A 141 8.89 -8.83 14.43
C MET A 141 8.08 -8.43 13.19
N GLU A 142 7.56 -7.21 13.16
CA GLU A 142 6.84 -6.69 11.98
C GLU A 142 7.73 -6.74 10.73
N TRP A 143 9.00 -6.35 10.83
CA TRP A 143 9.97 -6.49 9.73
C TRP A 143 10.18 -7.95 9.31
N GLN A 144 10.39 -8.86 10.26
CA GLN A 144 10.53 -10.30 10.00
C GLN A 144 9.30 -10.91 9.31
N MET A 145 8.13 -10.28 9.48
CA MET A 145 6.92 -10.73 8.83
C MET A 145 6.85 -10.36 7.35
N VAL A 146 7.42 -9.22 6.95
CA VAL A 146 7.19 -8.62 5.63
C VAL A 146 8.42 -8.58 4.72
N TRP A 147 9.64 -8.70 5.25
CA TRP A 147 10.86 -8.50 4.46
C TRP A 147 10.96 -9.38 3.20
N LYS A 148 10.45 -10.62 3.25
CA LYS A 148 10.43 -11.54 2.10
C LYS A 148 9.51 -11.03 1.00
N ASP A 149 8.31 -10.60 1.38
CA ASP A 149 7.30 -10.06 0.47
C ASP A 149 7.78 -8.78 -0.20
N VAL A 150 8.35 -7.88 0.61
CA VAL A 150 8.93 -6.61 0.17
C VAL A 150 10.08 -6.85 -0.81
N THR A 151 11.04 -7.71 -0.45
CA THR A 151 12.23 -7.98 -1.29
C THR A 151 11.85 -8.57 -2.65
N VAL A 152 10.98 -9.59 -2.66
CA VAL A 152 10.53 -10.22 -3.90
C VAL A 152 9.69 -9.24 -4.72
N GLY A 153 8.74 -8.54 -4.11
CA GLY A 153 7.87 -7.58 -4.80
C GLY A 153 8.65 -6.46 -5.48
N PHE A 154 9.57 -5.80 -4.76
CA PHE A 154 10.39 -4.72 -5.33
C PHE A 154 11.36 -5.22 -6.42
N THR A 155 11.87 -6.45 -6.30
CA THR A 155 12.76 -7.01 -7.33
C THR A 155 12.00 -7.32 -8.61
N ILE A 156 10.81 -7.93 -8.51
CA ILE A 156 9.94 -8.17 -9.66
C ILE A 156 9.53 -6.84 -10.31
N ALA A 157 9.11 -5.85 -9.52
CA ALA A 157 8.77 -4.53 -10.03
C ALA A 157 9.94 -3.88 -10.82
N GLY A 158 11.17 -3.99 -10.31
CA GLY A 158 12.36 -3.51 -11.01
C GLY A 158 12.67 -4.28 -12.31
N ILE A 159 12.51 -5.60 -12.31
CA ILE A 159 12.67 -6.43 -13.52
C ILE A 159 11.61 -6.05 -14.57
N VAL A 160 10.35 -5.93 -14.15
CA VAL A 160 9.25 -5.52 -15.04
C VAL A 160 9.56 -4.16 -15.65
N ALA A 161 9.93 -3.17 -14.82
CA ALA A 161 10.23 -1.83 -15.29
C ALA A 161 11.43 -1.77 -16.25
N ALA A 162 12.39 -2.69 -16.15
CA ALA A 162 13.58 -2.71 -17.00
C ALA A 162 13.43 -3.56 -18.27
N PHE A 163 12.67 -4.67 -18.21
CA PHE A 163 12.64 -5.69 -19.26
C PHE A 163 11.29 -5.84 -19.97
N VAL A 164 10.18 -5.40 -19.37
CA VAL A 164 8.86 -5.51 -20.01
C VAL A 164 8.64 -4.28 -20.88
N PRO A 165 8.53 -4.45 -22.22
CA PRO A 165 8.35 -3.32 -23.11
C PRO A 165 6.97 -2.70 -22.95
N ASP A 166 6.88 -1.40 -23.17
CA ASP A 166 5.64 -0.63 -23.14
C ASP A 166 4.53 -1.20 -24.02
N SER A 167 4.90 -1.83 -25.15
CA SER A 167 3.96 -2.46 -26.09
C SER A 167 3.18 -3.62 -25.46
N PHE A 168 3.79 -4.34 -24.52
CA PHE A 168 3.10 -5.40 -23.78
C PHE A 168 1.92 -4.82 -22.99
N PHE A 169 2.14 -3.69 -22.32
CA PHE A 169 1.07 -3.03 -21.60
C PHE A 169 0.01 -2.43 -22.53
N GLN A 170 0.38 -1.91 -23.69
CA GLN A 170 -0.59 -1.43 -24.68
C GLN A 170 -1.50 -2.56 -25.18
N THR A 171 -0.95 -3.75 -25.44
CA THR A 171 -1.76 -4.90 -25.88
C THR A 171 -2.75 -5.39 -24.83
N LEU A 172 -2.56 -5.03 -23.56
CA LEU A 172 -3.49 -5.37 -22.48
C LEU A 172 -4.73 -4.48 -22.47
N PHE A 173 -4.69 -3.27 -23.05
CA PHE A 173 -5.81 -2.33 -23.05
C PHE A 173 -6.43 -2.24 -24.45
N ILE A 174 -7.68 -2.67 -24.59
CA ILE A 174 -8.36 -2.74 -25.89
C ILE A 174 -8.50 -1.34 -26.50
N ASN A 175 -8.18 -1.20 -27.79
CA ASN A 175 -8.24 0.08 -28.52
C ASN A 175 -7.35 1.21 -27.95
N SER A 176 -6.38 0.87 -27.10
CA SER A 176 -5.27 1.78 -26.78
C SER A 176 -4.28 1.89 -27.97
N GLY A 177 -3.69 3.07 -28.17
CA GLY A 177 -2.63 3.29 -29.17
C GLY A 177 -3.05 3.82 -30.56
N GLN A 178 -4.35 3.96 -30.86
CA GLN A 178 -4.81 4.50 -32.17
C GLN A 178 -5.16 6.00 -32.15
N GLY A 179 -4.88 6.72 -31.06
CA GLY A 179 -5.30 8.11 -30.89
C GLY A 179 -6.81 8.28 -30.67
N ASN A 180 -7.54 7.18 -30.46
CA ASN A 180 -8.94 7.21 -30.04
C ASN A 180 -9.02 7.70 -28.60
N THR A 181 -9.75 8.78 -28.39
CA THR A 181 -10.09 9.33 -27.06
C THR A 181 -11.50 8.94 -26.62
N ASP A 182 -12.32 8.47 -27.56
CA ASP A 182 -13.70 8.06 -27.33
C ASP A 182 -13.75 6.54 -27.13
N PHE A 183 -14.00 6.13 -25.90
CA PHE A 183 -14.13 4.74 -25.51
C PHE A 183 -15.59 4.39 -25.23
N THR A 184 -16.02 3.23 -25.68
CA THR A 184 -17.29 2.62 -25.28
C THR A 184 -17.25 2.21 -23.81
N PHE A 185 -18.43 2.06 -23.19
CA PHE A 185 -18.54 1.62 -21.79
C PHE A 185 -17.79 0.30 -21.53
N LEU A 186 -17.81 -0.64 -22.48
CA LEU A 186 -17.15 -1.93 -22.31
C LEU A 186 -15.62 -1.81 -22.34
N GLU A 187 -15.08 -0.94 -23.19
CA GLU A 187 -13.63 -0.66 -23.22
C GLU A 187 -13.18 0.05 -21.94
N ILE A 188 -13.97 1.02 -21.46
CA ILE A 188 -13.71 1.68 -20.18
C ILE A 188 -13.70 0.65 -19.04
N LEU A 189 -14.69 -0.24 -19.00
CA LEU A 189 -14.77 -1.27 -17.97
C LEU A 189 -13.60 -2.25 -18.06
N GLU A 190 -13.20 -2.64 -19.28
CA GLU A 190 -12.04 -3.50 -19.50
C GLU A 190 -10.75 -2.84 -19.00
N HIS A 191 -10.53 -1.57 -19.36
CA HIS A 191 -9.40 -0.79 -18.88
C HIS A 191 -9.34 -0.70 -17.35
N ILE A 192 -10.50 -0.48 -16.71
CA ILE A 192 -10.61 -0.38 -15.24
C ILE A 192 -10.31 -1.73 -14.56
N VAL A 193 -10.64 -2.85 -15.18
CA VAL A 193 -10.41 -4.19 -14.63
C VAL A 193 -8.97 -4.65 -14.89
N VAL A 194 -8.45 -4.40 -16.09
CA VAL A 194 -7.09 -4.78 -16.48
C VAL A 194 -6.03 -4.02 -15.70
N GLY A 195 -6.25 -2.73 -15.41
CA GLY A 195 -5.31 -1.93 -14.63
C GLY A 195 -4.88 -2.60 -13.30
N PRO A 196 -5.81 -2.87 -12.36
CA PRO A 196 -5.49 -3.55 -11.12
C PRO A 196 -4.94 -4.97 -11.30
N ILE A 197 -5.37 -5.70 -12.34
CA ILE A 197 -4.80 -7.03 -12.63
C ILE A 197 -3.33 -6.89 -13.02
N ALA A 198 -2.99 -5.94 -13.90
CA ALA A 198 -1.62 -5.67 -14.29
C ALA A 198 -0.78 -5.24 -13.08
N ALA A 199 -1.28 -4.36 -12.22
CA ALA A 199 -0.58 -3.98 -10.99
C ALA A 199 -0.39 -5.17 -10.03
N PHE A 200 -1.41 -6.02 -9.87
CA PHE A 200 -1.33 -7.22 -9.06
C PHE A 200 -0.24 -8.18 -9.55
N LEU A 201 -0.11 -8.35 -10.87
CA LEU A 201 0.89 -9.21 -11.51
C LEU A 201 2.29 -8.63 -11.54
N THR A 202 2.42 -7.30 -11.58
CA THR A 202 3.71 -6.59 -11.65
C THR A 202 4.28 -6.22 -10.29
N PHE A 203 3.49 -6.38 -9.21
CA PHE A 203 3.90 -6.12 -7.82
C PHE A 203 4.29 -4.66 -7.58
N ILE A 204 3.79 -3.74 -8.40
CA ILE A 204 4.11 -2.32 -8.33
C ILE A 204 3.14 -1.63 -7.35
N GLY A 205 3.67 -0.89 -6.39
CA GLY A 205 2.89 -0.09 -5.42
C GLY A 205 2.64 1.34 -5.89
N SER A 206 1.91 2.14 -5.09
CA SER A 206 1.41 3.48 -5.45
C SER A 206 2.47 4.40 -6.09
N MET A 207 3.66 4.55 -5.49
CA MET A 207 4.72 5.40 -6.07
C MET A 207 5.37 4.84 -7.34
N GLY A 208 5.44 3.52 -7.46
CA GLY A 208 5.96 2.86 -8.66
C GLY A 208 4.95 2.86 -9.81
N ASN A 209 3.66 2.93 -9.49
CA ASN A 209 2.58 2.92 -10.47
C ASN A 209 2.50 4.23 -11.23
N ILE A 210 2.89 5.38 -10.66
CA ILE A 210 2.70 6.68 -11.33
C ILE A 210 3.51 6.84 -12.64
N PRO A 211 4.82 6.51 -12.70
CA PRO A 211 5.55 6.60 -13.97
C PRO A 211 4.97 5.68 -15.05
N LEU A 212 4.57 4.46 -14.68
CA LEU A 212 3.94 3.53 -15.61
C LEU A 212 2.54 4.03 -16.01
N ALA A 213 1.76 4.57 -15.09
CA ALA A 213 0.46 5.21 -15.35
C ALA A 213 0.58 6.37 -16.34
N ALA A 214 1.61 7.21 -16.19
CA ALA A 214 1.94 8.28 -17.13
C ALA A 214 2.20 7.73 -18.52
N LEU A 215 2.98 6.65 -18.60
CA LEU A 215 3.26 5.98 -19.85
C LEU A 215 2.00 5.38 -20.49
N LEU A 216 1.19 4.64 -19.72
CA LEU A 216 -0.08 4.08 -20.16
C LEU A 216 -1.01 5.16 -20.72
N PHE A 217 -1.15 6.26 -20.00
CA PHE A 217 -1.98 7.38 -20.43
C PHE A 217 -1.44 8.02 -21.73
N GLY A 218 -0.13 8.26 -21.80
CA GLY A 218 0.53 8.79 -23.00
C GLY A 218 0.45 7.85 -24.22
N LYS A 219 0.07 6.59 -24.02
CA LYS A 219 -0.15 5.60 -25.08
C LYS A 219 -1.64 5.35 -25.37
N GLY A 220 -2.54 6.18 -24.82
CA GLY A 220 -3.96 6.13 -25.13
C GLY A 220 -4.76 5.14 -24.28
N VAL A 221 -4.29 4.77 -23.09
CA VAL A 221 -5.16 4.13 -22.10
C VAL A 221 -6.13 5.18 -21.52
N SER A 222 -7.41 4.83 -21.44
CA SER A 222 -8.44 5.72 -20.89
C SER A 222 -8.10 6.25 -19.49
N PHE A 223 -8.57 7.47 -19.20
CA PHE A 223 -8.44 8.09 -17.86
C PHE A 223 -8.88 7.14 -16.73
N ALA A 224 -9.99 6.43 -16.94
CA ALA A 224 -10.52 5.50 -15.95
C ALA A 224 -9.57 4.33 -15.66
N GLY A 225 -8.97 3.73 -16.71
CA GLY A 225 -8.00 2.65 -16.58
C GLY A 225 -6.75 3.09 -15.84
N VAL A 226 -6.27 4.30 -16.14
CA VAL A 226 -5.10 4.87 -15.48
C VAL A 226 -5.40 5.19 -14.01
N MET A 227 -6.56 5.77 -13.68
CA MET A 227 -6.98 5.98 -12.29
C MET A 227 -7.13 4.66 -11.53
N ALA A 228 -7.73 3.64 -12.16
CA ALA A 228 -7.83 2.30 -11.60
C ALA A 228 -6.45 1.68 -11.34
N PHE A 229 -5.49 1.88 -12.26
CA PHE A 229 -4.11 1.44 -12.08
C PHE A 229 -3.42 2.16 -10.91
N ILE A 230 -3.60 3.47 -10.76
CA ILE A 230 -3.02 4.24 -9.65
C ILE A 230 -3.56 3.76 -8.29
N PHE A 231 -4.88 3.59 -8.17
CA PHE A 231 -5.54 3.14 -6.93
C PHE A 231 -5.34 1.66 -6.58
N SER A 232 -4.71 0.88 -7.45
CA SER A 232 -4.55 -0.57 -7.25
C SER A 232 -3.43 -0.96 -6.27
N ASP A 233 -2.78 0.00 -5.62
CA ASP A 233 -1.63 -0.24 -4.73
C ASP A 233 -1.94 -1.11 -3.52
N LEU A 234 -3.19 -1.13 -3.07
CA LEU A 234 -3.69 -2.01 -2.01
C LEU A 234 -4.25 -3.35 -2.53
N VAL A 235 -4.35 -3.49 -3.85
CA VAL A 235 -4.84 -4.67 -4.57
C VAL A 235 -3.65 -5.34 -5.27
N VAL A 236 -2.60 -5.64 -4.50
CA VAL A 236 -1.42 -6.36 -4.99
C VAL A 236 -1.12 -7.60 -4.14
N PHE A 237 -0.42 -8.58 -4.72
CA PHE A 237 -0.17 -9.85 -4.07
C PHE A 237 0.56 -9.75 -2.71
N PRO A 238 1.62 -8.92 -2.54
CA PRO A 238 2.26 -8.74 -1.24
C PRO A 238 1.29 -8.24 -0.16
N VAL A 239 0.43 -7.29 -0.51
CA VAL A 239 -0.57 -6.72 0.40
C VAL A 239 -1.61 -7.78 0.80
N LEU A 240 -2.09 -8.58 -0.17
CA LEU A 240 -2.97 -9.72 0.10
C LEU A 240 -2.32 -10.70 1.10
N ARG A 241 -1.04 -11.04 0.91
CA ARG A 241 -0.34 -11.97 1.79
C ARG A 241 -0.14 -11.40 3.19
N ILE A 242 0.21 -10.12 3.31
CA ILE A 242 0.36 -9.44 4.61
C ILE A 242 -0.99 -9.36 5.34
N ASN A 243 -2.06 -8.97 4.66
CA ASN A 243 -3.41 -8.99 5.23
C ASN A 243 -3.85 -10.41 5.64
N ALA A 244 -3.46 -11.44 4.89
CA ALA A 244 -3.75 -12.83 5.24
C ALA A 244 -3.01 -13.26 6.50
N LYS A 245 -1.80 -12.73 6.71
CA LYS A 245 -1.03 -12.94 7.93
C LYS A 245 -1.66 -12.25 9.14
N TYR A 246 -2.17 -11.04 8.97
CA TYR A 246 -2.77 -10.25 10.06
C TYR A 246 -4.19 -10.70 10.43
N TYR A 247 -5.05 -10.93 9.44
CA TYR A 247 -6.48 -11.14 9.66
C TYR A 247 -6.95 -12.55 9.29
N GLY A 248 -6.10 -13.34 8.65
CA GLY A 248 -6.44 -14.65 8.06
C GLY A 248 -6.88 -14.55 6.59
N TRP A 249 -6.66 -15.62 5.84
CA TRP A 249 -6.93 -15.69 4.38
C TRP A 249 -8.35 -15.27 3.98
N LYS A 250 -9.38 -15.74 4.70
CA LYS A 250 -10.78 -15.40 4.39
C LYS A 250 -11.04 -13.90 4.48
N MET A 251 -10.49 -13.25 5.52
CA MET A 251 -10.64 -11.80 5.69
C MET A 251 -9.80 -11.04 4.66
N SER A 252 -8.60 -11.53 4.34
CA SER A 252 -7.73 -10.90 3.35
C SER A 252 -8.34 -10.90 1.95
N LEU A 253 -8.90 -12.04 1.50
CA LEU A 253 -9.61 -12.13 0.23
C LEU A 253 -10.87 -11.25 0.21
N PHE A 254 -11.55 -11.12 1.35
CA PHE A 254 -12.67 -10.19 1.48
C PHE A 254 -12.22 -8.73 1.33
N ILE A 255 -11.12 -8.33 2.00
CA ILE A 255 -10.54 -6.99 1.84
C ILE A 255 -10.14 -6.76 0.38
N LEU A 256 -9.47 -7.73 -0.26
CA LEU A 256 -9.08 -7.64 -1.66
C LEU A 256 -10.30 -7.40 -2.57
N PHE A 257 -11.34 -8.22 -2.42
CA PHE A 257 -12.57 -8.09 -3.21
C PHE A 257 -13.25 -6.74 -2.98
N LEU A 258 -13.38 -6.33 -1.72
CA LEU A 258 -13.97 -5.05 -1.33
C LEU A 258 -13.23 -3.87 -1.96
N LEU A 259 -11.90 -3.85 -1.86
CA LEU A 259 -11.07 -2.78 -2.41
C LEU A 259 -11.12 -2.77 -3.94
N PHE A 260 -11.06 -3.94 -4.56
CA PHE A 260 -11.17 -4.09 -6.02
C PHE A 260 -12.53 -3.60 -6.54
N THR A 261 -13.65 -3.99 -5.91
CA THR A 261 -14.98 -3.50 -6.28
C THR A 261 -15.12 -1.99 -6.04
N ALA A 262 -14.61 -1.49 -4.92
CA ALA A 262 -14.65 -0.05 -4.62
C ALA A 262 -13.85 0.77 -5.63
N LEU A 263 -12.69 0.25 -6.05
CA LEU A 263 -11.84 0.84 -7.08
C LEU A 263 -12.54 0.90 -8.42
N ILE A 264 -13.19 -0.19 -8.87
CA ILE A 264 -13.96 -0.20 -10.13
C ILE A 264 -15.05 0.88 -10.10
N GLY A 265 -15.83 0.93 -9.01
CA GLY A 265 -16.89 1.93 -8.84
C GLY A 265 -16.35 3.36 -8.82
N THR A 266 -15.21 3.57 -8.16
CA THR A 266 -14.54 4.88 -8.07
C THR A 266 -14.06 5.34 -9.45
N ALA A 267 -13.37 4.47 -10.19
CA ALA A 267 -12.83 4.80 -11.50
C ALA A 267 -13.94 5.10 -12.52
N LEU A 268 -15.03 4.32 -12.51
CA LEU A 268 -16.23 4.60 -13.33
C LEU A 268 -16.85 5.94 -12.97
N ALA A 269 -17.08 6.18 -11.67
CA ALA A 269 -17.68 7.42 -11.20
C ALA A 269 -16.84 8.64 -11.58
N LEU A 270 -15.53 8.57 -11.41
CA LEU A 270 -14.61 9.64 -11.81
C LEU A 270 -14.65 9.88 -13.32
N HIS A 271 -14.53 8.83 -14.13
CA HIS A 271 -14.48 8.97 -15.57
C HIS A 271 -15.71 9.66 -16.13
N TYR A 272 -16.91 9.16 -15.78
CA TYR A 272 -18.15 9.78 -16.24
C TYR A 272 -18.40 11.16 -15.64
N SER A 273 -17.97 11.41 -14.40
CA SER A 273 -18.09 12.76 -13.82
C SER A 273 -17.20 13.77 -14.56
N PHE A 274 -15.98 13.38 -14.93
CA PHE A 274 -15.06 14.26 -15.66
C PHE A 274 -15.47 14.44 -17.12
N ASP A 275 -15.97 13.38 -17.76
CA ASP A 275 -16.53 13.43 -19.10
C ASP A 275 -17.73 14.39 -19.18
N LEU A 276 -18.67 14.28 -18.23
CA LEU A 276 -19.82 15.20 -18.14
C LEU A 276 -19.42 16.66 -17.91
N LEU A 277 -18.29 16.90 -17.23
CA LEU A 277 -17.75 18.24 -17.00
C LEU A 277 -16.86 18.75 -18.16
N GLY A 278 -16.58 17.91 -19.17
CA GLY A 278 -15.63 18.21 -20.24
C GLY A 278 -14.20 18.42 -19.73
N MET A 279 -13.86 17.80 -18.59
CA MET A 279 -12.57 17.94 -17.89
C MET A 279 -11.65 16.73 -18.06
N LEU A 280 -11.91 15.86 -19.03
CA LEU A 280 -11.01 14.73 -19.29
C LEU A 280 -9.62 15.25 -19.67
N PRO A 281 -8.55 14.64 -19.12
CA PRO A 281 -7.18 15.05 -19.42
C PRO A 281 -6.83 14.75 -20.88
N ASP A 282 -5.96 15.59 -21.44
CA ASP A 282 -5.36 15.37 -22.76
C ASP A 282 -4.01 14.65 -22.60
N THR A 283 -3.78 13.66 -23.46
CA THR A 283 -2.53 12.89 -23.56
C THR A 283 -1.29 13.76 -23.80
N SER A 284 -1.46 14.96 -24.38
CA SER A 284 -0.38 15.94 -24.59
C SER A 284 0.27 16.46 -23.30
N GLN A 285 -0.39 16.28 -22.15
CA GLN A 285 0.06 16.77 -20.84
C GLN A 285 1.08 15.83 -20.17
N VAL A 286 1.29 14.63 -20.72
CA VAL A 286 2.18 13.62 -20.14
C VAL A 286 3.65 13.99 -20.34
N LYS A 287 4.41 13.99 -19.24
CA LYS A 287 5.87 14.14 -19.27
C LYS A 287 6.53 12.85 -18.79
N ILE A 288 7.14 12.10 -19.70
CA ILE A 288 7.99 10.96 -19.35
C ILE A 288 9.38 11.52 -19.04
N GLN A 289 9.72 11.60 -17.76
CA GLN A 289 11.07 12.00 -17.32
C GLN A 289 11.93 10.79 -17.00
N ASP A 290 13.17 10.82 -17.48
CA ASP A 290 14.22 9.90 -17.03
C ASP A 290 14.55 10.18 -15.56
N LYS A 291 14.33 9.19 -14.69
CA LYS A 291 14.71 9.29 -13.28
C LYS A 291 16.17 8.90 -13.12
N GLU A 292 17.00 9.82 -12.64
CA GLU A 292 18.32 9.48 -12.11
C GLU A 292 18.17 8.75 -10.77
N HIS A 293 18.50 7.46 -10.73
CA HIS A 293 18.19 6.57 -9.62
C HIS A 293 19.10 6.68 -8.38
N PHE A 294 20.24 7.37 -8.46
CA PHE A 294 21.17 7.49 -7.33
C PHE A 294 21.81 8.88 -7.28
N LYS A 295 21.56 9.62 -6.19
CA LYS A 295 22.16 10.93 -5.89
C LYS A 295 22.62 10.96 -4.44
N ILE A 296 23.75 11.64 -4.18
CA ILE A 296 24.18 11.97 -2.83
C ILE A 296 23.50 13.28 -2.44
N ASP A 297 22.27 13.17 -1.96
CA ASP A 297 21.41 14.28 -1.58
C ASP A 297 20.97 14.18 -0.11
N TYR A 298 20.04 15.03 0.32
CA TYR A 298 19.47 14.97 1.66
C TYR A 298 18.78 13.62 1.93
N THR A 299 18.20 12.97 0.91
CA THR A 299 17.58 11.63 1.01
C THR A 299 18.61 10.59 1.40
N PHE A 300 19.82 10.63 0.83
CA PHE A 300 20.92 9.74 1.22
C PHE A 300 21.28 9.88 2.70
N TYR A 301 21.46 11.10 3.20
CA TYR A 301 21.79 11.33 4.61
C TYR A 301 20.66 10.95 5.56
N LEU A 302 19.40 11.24 5.19
CA LEU A 302 18.23 10.80 5.94
C LEU A 302 18.16 9.26 6.03
N ASN A 303 18.40 8.56 4.91
CA ASN A 303 18.46 7.10 4.90
C ASN A 303 19.52 6.56 5.85
N MET A 304 20.73 7.15 5.85
CA MET A 304 21.80 6.78 6.79
C MET A 304 21.40 7.03 8.26
N ALA A 305 20.72 8.14 8.55
CA ALA A 305 20.20 8.41 9.89
C ALA A 305 19.15 7.39 10.32
N PHE A 306 18.18 7.05 9.45
CA PHE A 306 17.17 6.03 9.72
C PHE A 306 17.79 4.65 9.93
N LEU A 307 18.83 4.28 9.16
CA LEU A 307 19.59 3.05 9.37
C LEU A 307 20.30 3.03 10.73
N ALA A 308 20.91 4.14 11.14
CA ALA A 308 21.55 4.26 12.44
C ALA A 308 20.54 4.12 13.60
N ILE A 309 19.38 4.78 13.50
CA ILE A 309 18.29 4.66 14.47
C ILE A 309 17.79 3.21 14.54
N SER A 310 17.59 2.57 13.39
CA SER A 310 17.13 1.18 13.31
C SER A 310 18.14 0.22 13.94
N GLY A 311 19.44 0.42 13.68
CA GLY A 311 20.52 -0.32 14.32
C GLY A 311 20.55 -0.12 15.83
N TYR A 312 20.38 1.11 16.31
CA TYR A 312 20.32 1.43 17.74
C TYR A 312 19.12 0.75 18.42
N LEU A 313 17.93 0.79 17.80
CA LEU A 313 16.75 0.10 18.33
C LEU A 313 16.99 -1.40 18.45
N ILE A 314 17.54 -2.04 17.41
CA ILE A 314 17.87 -3.47 17.43
C ILE A 314 18.88 -3.78 18.55
N TYR A 315 19.92 -2.96 18.70
CA TYR A 315 20.90 -3.10 19.77
C TYR A 315 20.24 -3.00 21.16
N LEU A 316 19.41 -1.99 21.38
CA LEU A 316 18.74 -1.75 22.65
C LEU A 316 17.76 -2.88 23.01
N GLY A 317 16.95 -3.33 22.05
CA GLY A 317 15.95 -4.37 22.25
C GLY A 317 16.51 -5.78 22.44
N PHE A 318 17.66 -6.12 21.83
CA PHE A 318 18.16 -7.51 21.81
C PHE A 318 19.49 -7.72 22.52
N PHE A 319 20.33 -6.68 22.65
CA PHE A 319 21.64 -6.80 23.29
C PHE A 319 21.67 -6.20 24.69
N LYS A 320 21.04 -5.03 24.89
CA LYS A 320 21.06 -4.32 26.18
C LYS A 320 19.96 -4.76 27.15
N ARG A 321 18.72 -4.94 26.67
CA ARG A 321 17.53 -5.25 27.50
C ARG A 321 16.93 -6.64 27.17
N LYS A 322 17.67 -7.69 27.52
CA LYS A 322 17.27 -9.09 27.33
C LYS A 322 16.19 -9.57 28.32
N ASP A 323 16.12 -8.91 29.46
CA ASP A 323 15.25 -9.14 30.63
C ASP A 323 13.78 -8.81 30.40
N VAL A 324 13.47 -7.99 29.38
CA VAL A 324 12.08 -7.70 28.99
C VAL A 324 11.45 -8.95 28.36
N LYS A 325 10.65 -9.69 29.13
CA LYS A 325 9.87 -10.86 28.67
C LYS A 325 9.02 -10.48 27.45
N HIS A 326 8.98 -11.38 26.47
CA HIS A 326 8.08 -11.33 25.33
C HIS A 326 7.70 -12.78 24.99
N SER A 327 6.41 -13.08 24.92
CA SER A 327 5.91 -14.35 24.39
C SER A 327 6.16 -14.39 22.89
N MET A 328 6.89 -15.37 22.37
CA MET A 328 6.81 -15.63 20.93
C MET A 328 5.43 -16.24 20.68
N SER A 329 4.47 -15.43 20.22
CA SER A 329 3.21 -15.96 19.72
C SER A 329 3.47 -16.76 18.44
N GLU A 330 2.94 -17.98 18.38
CA GLU A 330 2.95 -18.79 17.19
C GLU A 330 2.14 -18.08 16.10
N MET A 331 2.84 -17.63 15.07
CA MET A 331 2.23 -17.03 13.88
C MET A 331 1.21 -18.00 13.25
N ALA A 332 0.14 -17.44 12.70
CA ALA A 332 -0.89 -18.14 11.93
C ALA A 332 -0.31 -19.23 11.01
N PRO A 333 -0.99 -20.38 10.85
CA PRO A 333 -0.45 -21.57 10.21
C PRO A 333 0.07 -21.25 8.81
N LYS A 334 1.39 -21.30 8.68
CA LYS A 334 2.12 -21.08 7.44
C LYS A 334 1.81 -22.25 6.51
N SER A 335 1.61 -21.98 5.22
CA SER A 335 1.98 -23.01 4.23
C SER A 335 3.51 -23.08 4.26
N PRO A 336 4.12 -24.13 4.82
CA PRO A 336 5.57 -24.20 5.00
C PRO A 336 6.30 -24.14 3.65
N LEU A 337 5.63 -24.63 2.60
CA LEU A 337 6.12 -24.58 1.21
C LEU A 337 6.21 -23.15 0.69
N LEU A 338 5.13 -22.38 0.77
CA LEU A 338 5.10 -21.01 0.24
C LEU A 338 6.14 -20.12 0.93
N GLU A 339 6.31 -20.28 2.25
CA GLU A 339 7.30 -19.50 2.99
C GLU A 339 8.75 -19.90 2.69
N SER A 340 8.99 -21.18 2.43
CA SER A 340 10.31 -21.67 2.00
C SER A 340 10.64 -21.16 0.61
N VAL A 341 9.72 -21.28 -0.34
CA VAL A 341 9.87 -20.77 -1.71
C VAL A 341 10.20 -19.27 -1.70
N LEU A 342 9.45 -18.46 -0.95
CA LEU A 342 9.71 -17.02 -0.88
C LEU A 342 11.02 -16.67 -0.16
N LYS A 343 11.45 -17.48 0.81
CA LYS A 343 12.75 -17.28 1.45
C LYS A 343 13.90 -17.45 0.44
N TYR A 344 13.86 -18.53 -0.36
CA TYR A 344 14.86 -18.76 -1.40
C TYR A 344 14.76 -17.75 -2.53
N ALA A 345 13.54 -17.38 -2.96
CA ALA A 345 13.33 -16.33 -3.94
C ALA A 345 13.92 -14.98 -3.48
N ALA A 346 13.72 -14.61 -2.21
CA ALA A 346 14.32 -13.39 -1.64
C ALA A 346 15.85 -13.44 -1.64
N TYR A 347 16.47 -14.59 -1.36
CA TYR A 347 17.93 -14.73 -1.45
C TYR A 347 18.43 -14.62 -2.89
N ILE A 348 17.73 -15.21 -3.86
CA ILE A 348 18.03 -15.05 -5.29
C ILE A 348 17.94 -13.57 -5.69
N CYS A 349 16.92 -12.85 -5.21
CA CYS A 349 16.77 -11.41 -5.44
C CYS A 349 17.98 -10.63 -4.91
N TYR A 350 18.47 -10.93 -3.71
CA TYR A 350 19.67 -10.27 -3.17
C TYR A 350 20.93 -10.61 -3.96
N ILE A 351 21.09 -11.85 -4.41
CA ILE A 351 22.22 -12.25 -5.26
C ILE A 351 22.16 -11.48 -6.59
N TRP A 352 20.98 -11.38 -7.20
CA TRP A 352 20.76 -10.62 -8.42
C TRP A 352 21.11 -9.14 -8.26
N LEU A 353 20.61 -8.49 -7.20
CA LEU A 353 20.90 -7.08 -6.90
C LEU A 353 22.38 -6.84 -6.60
N ALA A 354 23.01 -7.71 -5.81
CA ALA A 354 24.44 -7.62 -5.53
C ALA A 354 25.27 -7.81 -6.80
N GLY A 355 24.90 -8.79 -7.64
CA GLY A 355 25.52 -9.00 -8.95
C GLY A 355 25.40 -7.77 -9.85
N GLY A 356 24.21 -7.18 -9.95
CA GLY A 356 23.98 -5.96 -10.73
C GLY A 356 24.78 -4.75 -10.22
N LEU A 357 24.91 -4.59 -8.89
CA LEU A 357 25.76 -3.56 -8.29
C LEU A 357 27.25 -3.80 -8.61
N ILE A 358 27.72 -5.03 -8.49
CA ILE A 358 29.11 -5.38 -8.83
C ILE A 358 29.39 -5.06 -10.30
N VAL A 359 28.53 -5.49 -11.22
CA VAL A 359 28.68 -5.19 -12.65
C VAL A 359 28.69 -3.68 -12.90
N LYS A 360 27.78 -2.93 -12.28
CA LYS A 360 27.69 -1.47 -12.45
C LYS A 360 28.93 -0.71 -11.96
N PHE A 361 29.59 -1.18 -10.90
CA PHE A 361 30.73 -0.47 -10.29
C PHE A 361 32.11 -1.00 -10.71
N PHE A 362 32.19 -2.24 -11.23
CA PHE A 362 33.46 -2.89 -11.58
C PHE A 362 33.60 -3.25 -13.06
N VAL A 363 32.51 -3.27 -13.84
CA VAL A 363 32.52 -3.67 -15.26
C VAL A 363 32.11 -2.52 -16.19
N ASN A 364 31.30 -1.58 -15.69
CA ASN A 364 31.11 -0.23 -16.24
C ASN A 364 31.84 0.79 -15.38
#